data_AF-A0AAV9GQI0-F1
#
_entry.id   AF-A0AAV9GQI0-F1
#
_cell.length_a   1.000
_cell.length_b   1.000
_cell.length_c   1.000
_cell.angle_alpha   90.00
_cell.angle_beta   90.00
_cell.angle_gamma   90.00
#
_symmetry.space_group_name_H-M   'P 1'
#
loop_
_entity.id
_entity.type
_entity.pdbx_description
1 polymer ?
#
loop_
_entity_poly.entity_id
_entity_poly.type
_entity_poly.pdbx_seq_one_letter_code
_entity_poly.pdbx_strand_id
1 'polypeptide(L)'
;MATFQLNEVIRLYEPCNVLLCLLCAAGIKPGIGAISHFRKQHKLKGKELQQVVAFVASIPNISDPETVQLPQDGIAAIDGLPRLRGYSCTSCRFMTINRDN
;
A
#
# COMPACT_ATOMS: atom_id res chain seq x y z
N MET A 1 -7.18 -25.87 -2.97
CA MET A 1 -7.78 -24.68 -2.32
C MET A 1 -6.64 -23.74 -1.99
N ALA A 2 -6.58 -22.53 -2.56
CA ALA A 2 -5.52 -21.59 -2.22
C ALA A 2 -5.71 -21.12 -0.77
N THR A 3 -4.67 -21.25 0.05
CA THR A 3 -4.70 -20.81 1.45
C THR A 3 -4.49 -19.30 1.50
N PHE A 4 -5.34 -18.58 2.23
CA PHE A 4 -5.16 -17.15 2.47
C PHE A 4 -3.83 -16.91 3.21
N GLN A 5 -2.95 -16.09 2.61
CA GLN A 5 -1.68 -15.65 3.20
C GLN A 5 -1.72 -14.14 3.37
N LEU A 6 -1.70 -13.66 4.62
CA LEU A 6 -1.88 -12.24 4.94
C LEU A 6 -0.81 -11.34 4.31
N ASN A 7 0.44 -11.81 4.24
CA ASN A 7 1.59 -11.11 3.65
C ASN A 7 1.53 -10.97 2.12
N GLU A 8 0.62 -11.68 1.45
CA GLU A 8 0.31 -11.53 0.03
C GLU A 8 -0.88 -10.59 -0.20
N VAL A 9 -1.51 -10.11 0.86
CA VAL A 9 -2.75 -9.30 0.82
C VAL A 9 -2.49 -7.88 1.27
N ILE A 10 -1.82 -7.72 2.41
CA ILE A 10 -1.53 -6.44 3.03
C ILE A 10 -0.07 -6.38 3.50
N ARG A 11 0.55 -5.22 3.34
CA ARG A 11 1.90 -4.95 3.82
C ARG A 11 1.99 -3.53 4.36
N LEU A 12 2.80 -3.31 5.39
CA LEU A 12 3.24 -1.98 5.79
C LEU A 12 4.46 -1.61 4.94
N TYR A 13 4.44 -0.44 4.31
CA TYR A 13 5.63 0.14 3.71
C TYR A 13 6.30 1.06 4.73
N GLU A 14 7.34 0.54 5.40
CA GLU A 14 8.00 1.18 6.53
C GLU A 14 8.60 2.56 6.22
N PRO A 15 9.22 2.82 5.04
CA PRO A 15 9.83 4.13 4.76
C PRO A 15 8.86 5.32 4.88
N CYS A 16 7.56 5.09 4.65
CA CYS A 16 6.52 6.11 4.77
C CYS A 16 5.42 5.72 5.79
N ASN A 17 5.55 4.58 6.48
CA ASN A 17 4.52 4.02 7.36
C ASN A 17 3.11 3.96 6.73
N VAL A 18 3.02 3.60 5.45
CA VAL A 18 1.74 3.51 4.71
C VAL A 18 1.33 2.04 4.52
N LEU A 19 0.03 1.76 4.63
CA LEU A 19 -0.49 0.43 4.28
C LEU A 19 -0.62 0.25 2.77
N LEU A 20 -0.14 -0.88 2.27
CA LEU A 20 -0.26 -1.31 0.89
C LEU A 20 -1.22 -2.50 0.78
N CYS A 21 -2.16 -2.41 -0.16
CA CYS A 21 -2.89 -3.55 -0.68
C CYS A 21 -2.08 -4.18 -1.80
N LEU A 22 -1.70 -5.45 -1.64
CA LEU A 22 -0.95 -6.17 -2.66
C LEU A 22 -1.88 -6.78 -3.74
N LEU A 23 -3.17 -6.94 -3.43
CA LEU A 23 -4.16 -7.47 -4.38
C LEU A 23 -4.48 -6.48 -5.51
N CYS A 24 -4.45 -5.18 -5.24
CA CYS A 24 -4.69 -4.13 -6.23
C CYS A 24 -3.55 -3.12 -6.37
N ALA A 25 -2.41 -3.38 -5.72
CA ALA A 25 -1.22 -2.53 -5.75
C ALA A 25 -1.50 -1.06 -5.37
N ALA A 26 -2.25 -0.83 -4.28
CA ALA A 26 -2.69 0.50 -3.87
C ALA A 26 -2.32 0.84 -2.42
N GLY A 27 -1.98 2.12 -2.15
CA GLY A 27 -1.92 2.66 -0.80
C GLY A 27 -3.32 2.79 -0.21
N ILE A 28 -3.51 2.39 1.05
CA ILE A 28 -4.82 2.38 1.71
C ILE A 28 -4.83 3.29 2.92
N LYS A 29 -5.93 4.02 3.10
CA LYS A 29 -6.16 4.84 4.29
C LYS A 29 -6.16 3.98 5.56
N PRO A 30 -5.56 4.46 6.66
CA PRO A 30 -5.50 3.71 7.91
C PRO A 30 -6.88 3.51 8.57
N GLY A 31 -6.91 2.65 9.58
CA GLY A 31 -8.09 2.40 10.41
C GLY A 31 -9.28 1.84 9.62
N ILE A 32 -10.44 2.49 9.72
CA ILE A 32 -11.69 2.05 9.05
C ILE A 32 -11.52 2.02 7.52
N GLY A 33 -10.67 2.88 6.96
CA GLY A 33 -10.36 2.93 5.53
C GLY A 33 -9.84 1.58 5.02
N ALA A 34 -8.87 1.01 5.72
CA ALA A 34 -8.27 -0.29 5.40
C ALA A 34 -9.31 -1.41 5.45
N ILE A 35 -10.11 -1.47 6.53
CA ILE A 35 -11.13 -2.51 6.70
C ILE A 35 -12.21 -2.41 5.60
N SER A 36 -12.66 -1.19 5.30
CA SER A 36 -13.64 -0.93 4.24
C SER A 36 -13.10 -1.33 2.86
N HIS A 37 -11.82 -1.04 2.58
CA HIS A 37 -11.16 -1.42 1.34
C HIS A 37 -11.22 -2.94 1.12
N PHE A 38 -10.71 -3.73 2.07
CA PHE A 38 -10.68 -5.19 1.93
C PHE A 38 -12.08 -5.83 1.89
N ARG A 39 -13.03 -5.29 2.66
CA ARG A 39 -14.42 -5.77 2.65
C ARG A 39 -15.15 -5.45 1.34
N LYS A 40 -14.96 -4.24 0.79
CA LYS A 40 -15.73 -3.77 -0.38
C LYS A 40 -15.07 -4.17 -1.71
N GLN A 41 -13.76 -4.01 -1.82
CA GLN A 41 -13.01 -4.22 -3.06
C GLN A 41 -12.62 -5.68 -3.25
N HIS A 42 -12.13 -6.32 -2.19
CA HIS A 42 -11.65 -7.72 -2.24
C HIS A 42 -12.64 -8.74 -1.67
N LYS A 43 -13.80 -8.26 -1.19
CA LYS A 43 -14.88 -9.09 -0.63
C LYS A 43 -14.43 -10.06 0.48
N LEU A 44 -13.34 -9.73 1.19
CA LEU A 44 -12.85 -10.54 2.31
C LEU A 44 -13.89 -10.60 3.43
N LYS A 45 -14.06 -11.77 4.03
CA LYS A 45 -15.05 -12.06 5.07
C LYS A 45 -14.50 -13.04 6.10
N GLY A 46 -15.17 -13.15 7.24
CA GLY A 46 -14.83 -14.15 8.27
C GLY A 46 -13.38 -14.02 8.75
N LYS A 47 -12.68 -15.16 8.79
CA LYS A 47 -11.31 -15.26 9.31
C LYS A 47 -10.31 -14.38 8.55
N GLU A 48 -10.44 -14.30 7.23
CA GLU A 48 -9.53 -13.52 6.38
C GLU A 48 -9.60 -12.02 6.72
N LEU A 49 -10.83 -11.49 6.86
CA LEU A 49 -11.01 -10.10 7.25
C LEU A 49 -10.57 -9.84 8.70
N GLN A 50 -10.78 -10.79 9.60
CA GLN A 50 -10.30 -10.69 10.99
C GLN A 50 -8.77 -10.62 11.07
N GLN A 51 -8.06 -11.37 10.23
CA GLN A 51 -6.59 -11.30 10.15
C GLN A 51 -6.12 -9.93 9.68
N VAL A 52 -6.77 -9.34 8.68
CA VAL A 52 -6.49 -7.96 8.23
C VAL A 52 -6.74 -6.95 9.34
N VAL A 53 -7.87 -7.05 10.05
CA VAL A 53 -8.20 -6.15 11.17
C VAL A 53 -7.15 -6.26 12.27
N ALA A 54 -6.77 -7.47 12.66
CA ALA A 54 -5.75 -7.70 13.67
C ALA A 54 -4.39 -7.12 13.27
N PHE A 55 -3.99 -7.29 12.02
CA PHE A 55 -2.74 -6.73 11.49
C PHE A 55 -2.74 -5.20 11.52
N VAL A 56 -3.78 -4.56 11.00
CA VAL A 56 -3.89 -3.10 11.00
C VAL A 56 -3.89 -2.54 12.43
N ALA A 57 -4.56 -3.21 13.37
CA ALA A 57 -4.57 -2.81 14.78
C ALA A 57 -3.22 -2.99 15.47
N SER A 58 -2.36 -3.89 14.98
CA SER A 58 -1.04 -4.16 15.57
C SER A 58 0.03 -3.12 15.20
N ILE A 59 -0.22 -2.29 14.18
CA ILE A 59 0.74 -1.31 13.68
C ILE A 59 0.40 0.08 14.25
N PRO A 60 1.27 0.67 15.08
CA PRO A 60 1.10 2.04 15.54
C PRO A 60 1.47 3.06 14.43
N ASN A 61 0.89 4.26 14.49
CA ASN A 61 1.29 5.44 13.71
C ASN A 61 1.31 5.25 12.17
N ILE A 62 0.29 4.58 11.63
CA ILE A 62 0.11 4.46 10.18
C ILE A 62 -0.23 5.82 9.57
N SER A 63 0.51 6.21 8.53
CA SER A 63 0.32 7.46 7.80
C SER A 63 -0.76 7.32 6.72
N ASP A 64 -1.44 8.43 6.40
CA ASP A 64 -2.36 8.47 5.27
C ASP A 64 -1.55 8.55 3.97
N PRO A 65 -1.78 7.65 2.99
CA PRO A 65 -1.08 7.66 1.69
C PRO A 65 -1.23 8.98 0.92
N GLU A 66 -2.28 9.76 1.17
CA GLU A 66 -2.53 11.03 0.46
C GLU A 66 -1.73 12.21 1.04
N THR A 67 -1.27 12.12 2.29
CA THR A 67 -0.64 13.25 3.00
C THR A 67 0.78 12.97 3.46
N VAL A 68 1.25 11.72 3.33
CA VAL A 68 2.60 11.36 3.74
C VAL A 68 3.65 12.08 2.89
N GLN A 69 4.76 12.45 3.52
CA GLN A 69 5.92 12.91 2.78
C GLN A 69 6.43 11.79 1.89
N LEU A 70 6.48 12.07 0.59
CA LEU A 70 7.02 11.15 -0.38
C LEU A 70 8.52 10.98 -0.14
N PRO A 71 9.04 9.76 -0.30
CA PRO A 71 10.44 9.51 -0.02
C PRO A 71 11.28 10.10 -1.17
N GLN A 72 12.56 10.37 -0.93
CA GLN A 72 13.42 11.05 -1.89
C GLN A 72 13.49 10.32 -3.25
N ASP A 73 13.64 11.06 -4.35
CA ASP A 73 13.86 10.47 -5.67
C ASP A 73 15.08 9.53 -5.68
N GLY A 74 15.00 8.47 -6.50
CA GLY A 74 16.09 7.49 -6.66
C GLY A 74 16.00 6.26 -5.75
N ILE A 75 14.92 6.11 -4.99
CA ILE A 75 14.69 4.92 -4.18
C ILE A 75 14.30 3.72 -5.05
N ALA A 76 14.69 2.53 -4.61
CA ALA A 76 14.33 1.28 -5.28
C ALA A 76 12.81 1.12 -5.36
N ALA A 77 12.34 0.46 -6.42
CA ALA A 77 10.93 0.12 -6.55
C ALA A 77 10.49 -0.79 -5.38
N ILE A 78 9.27 -0.59 -4.90
CA ILE A 78 8.69 -1.39 -3.81
C ILE A 78 8.43 -2.81 -4.32
N ASP A 79 9.02 -3.80 -3.66
CA ASP A 79 8.85 -5.20 -4.02
C ASP A 79 7.39 -5.66 -3.91
N GLY A 80 6.90 -6.32 -4.95
CA GLY A 80 5.51 -6.79 -5.05
C GLY A 80 4.55 -5.77 -5.68
N LEU A 81 5.00 -4.55 -6.01
CA LEU A 81 4.22 -3.58 -6.79
C LEU A 81 4.71 -3.53 -8.25
N PRO A 82 3.79 -3.34 -9.23
CA PRO A 82 4.17 -3.22 -10.63
C PRO A 82 4.93 -1.91 -10.89
N ARG A 83 5.97 -1.99 -11.71
CA ARG A 83 6.67 -0.80 -12.21
C ARG A 83 5.90 -0.21 -13.38
N LEU A 84 5.35 0.99 -13.20
CA LEU A 84 4.63 1.70 -14.25
C LEU A 84 5.64 2.40 -15.18
N ARG A 85 5.63 2.03 -16.47
CA ARG A 85 6.56 2.58 -17.49
C ARG A 85 6.38 4.09 -17.76
N GLY A 86 5.29 4.70 -17.30
CA GLY A 86 4.94 6.10 -17.57
C GLY A 86 5.63 7.14 -16.68
N TYR A 87 6.33 6.73 -15.62
CA TYR A 87 7.00 7.65 -14.67
C TYR A 87 8.51 7.82 -14.94
N SER A 88 8.97 7.48 -16.14
CA SER A 88 10.35 7.73 -16.59
C SER A 88 10.39 8.94 -17.52
N CYS A 89 10.87 10.09 -17.04
CA CYS A 89 11.31 11.16 -17.91
C CYS A 89 12.71 10.80 -18.46
N THR A 90 12.95 10.95 -19.75
CA THR A 90 14.29 10.76 -20.37
C THR A 90 15.30 11.81 -19.93
N SER A 91 14.83 12.92 -19.36
CA SER A 91 15.67 14.01 -18.83
C SER A 91 15.82 13.97 -17.29
N CYS A 92 14.82 13.45 -16.56
CA CYS A 92 14.85 13.30 -15.12
C CYS A 92 14.69 11.83 -14.78
N ARG A 93 15.78 11.19 -14.37
CA ARG A 93 15.85 9.77 -14.05
C ARG A 93 14.93 9.50 -12.85
N PHE A 94 13.72 9.02 -13.13
CA PHE A 94 12.60 8.76 -12.20
C PHE A 94 11.98 10.04 -11.62
N MET A 95 10.76 10.39 -12.05
CA MET A 95 9.93 11.33 -11.28
C MET A 95 9.02 10.50 -10.37
N THR A 96 9.28 10.50 -9.07
CA THR A 96 8.38 9.89 -8.08
C THR A 96 7.30 10.86 -7.58
N ILE A 97 7.38 12.12 -8.01
CA ILE A 97 6.48 13.24 -7.67
C ILE A 97 5.83 13.83 -8.92
N ASN A 98 4.57 14.26 -8.79
CA ASN A 98 3.93 15.09 -9.80
C ASN A 98 4.61 16.47 -9.84
N ARG A 99 4.68 17.09 -11.02
CA ARG A 99 5.31 18.41 -11.24
C ARG A 99 4.61 19.54 -10.48
N ASP A 100 3.33 19.37 -10.13
CA ASP A 100 2.49 20.36 -9.46
C ASP A 100 2.46 20.21 -7.92
N ASN A 101 3.29 19.35 -7.35
CA ASN A 101 3.44 19.14 -5.91
C ASN A 101 4.71 19.83 -5.40
#